data_AF-A0A837GAC2-F1
#
_entry.id   AF-A0A837GAC2-F1
#
_cell.length_a   1.000
_cell.length_b   1.000
_cell.length_c   1.000
_cell.angle_alpha   90.00
_cell.angle_beta   90.00
_cell.angle_gamma   90.00
#
_symmetry.space_group_name_H-M   'P 1'
#
loop_
_entity.id
_entity.type
_entity.pdbx_description
1 polymer ?
#
loop_
_entity_poly.entity_id
_entity_poly.type
_entity_poly.pdbx_seq_one_letter_code
_entity_poly.pdbx_strand_id
1 'polypeptide(L)' 'MKKRFIAGANCPKCSQQDTLRWWIENNIELVECVECEYQDQRKPQSVEKTEHSQQEMIGIFKPD' A
#
# COMPACT_ATOMS: atom_id res chain seq x y z
N MET A 1 -9.52 -2.35 20.54
CA MET A 1 -8.42 -1.83 19.68
C MET A 1 -8.56 -0.32 19.55
N LYS A 2 -7.48 0.46 19.65
CA LYS A 2 -7.54 1.93 19.63
C LYS A 2 -7.26 2.45 18.21
N LYS A 3 -8.28 3.01 17.56
CA LYS A 3 -8.14 3.72 16.27
C LYS A 3 -7.63 5.16 16.51
N ARG A 4 -6.79 5.69 15.62
CA ARG A 4 -6.25 7.07 15.67
C ARG A 4 -6.70 7.84 14.42
N PHE A 5 -7.01 9.12 14.54
CA PHE A 5 -7.26 9.96 13.37
C PHE A 5 -5.94 10.45 12.75
N ILE A 6 -5.90 10.57 11.43
CA ILE A 6 -4.78 11.13 10.68
C ILE A 6 -5.05 12.63 10.46
N ALA A 7 -4.39 13.48 11.25
CA ALA A 7 -4.54 14.92 11.13
C ALA A 7 -3.92 15.45 9.82
N GLY A 8 -4.58 16.42 9.19
CA GLY A 8 -4.17 17.03 7.93
C GLY A 8 -4.36 16.15 6.69
N ALA A 9 -4.96 14.96 6.82
CA ALA A 9 -5.16 14.05 5.70
C ALA A 9 -6.55 14.22 5.08
N ASN A 10 -6.58 14.29 3.75
CA ASN A 10 -7.81 14.32 2.98
C ASN A 10 -8.16 12.92 2.49
N CYS A 11 -9.42 12.52 2.66
CA CYS A 11 -9.92 11.27 2.11
C CYS A 11 -9.84 11.29 0.57
N PRO A 12 -9.25 10.29 -0.09
CA PRO A 12 -9.15 10.26 -1.56
C PRO A 12 -10.50 10.05 -2.26
N LYS A 13 -11.52 9.53 -1.55
CA LYS A 13 -12.85 9.24 -2.11
C LYS A 13 -13.82 10.42 -2.03
N CYS A 14 -13.82 11.15 -0.91
CA CYS A 14 -14.76 12.26 -0.69
C CYS A 14 -14.09 13.62 -0.43
N SER A 15 -12.76 13.68 -0.44
CA SER A 15 -11.95 14.91 -0.23
C SER A 15 -12.13 15.61 1.13
N GLN A 16 -12.83 14.98 2.08
CA GLN A 16 -12.98 15.48 3.44
C GLN A 16 -11.66 15.40 4.21
N GLN A 17 -11.35 16.46 4.96
CA GLN A 17 -10.14 16.57 5.78
C GLN A 17 -10.37 15.98 7.19
N ASP A 18 -9.34 15.37 7.78
CA ASP A 18 -9.35 14.85 9.17
C ASP A 18 -10.35 13.71 9.43
N THR A 19 -10.80 13.03 8.38
CA THR A 19 -11.82 11.98 8.45
C THR A 19 -11.27 10.56 8.39
N LEU A 20 -9.95 10.41 8.16
CA LEU A 20 -9.28 9.12 8.07
C LEU A 20 -8.86 8.62 9.46
N ARG A 21 -9.25 7.39 9.80
CA ARG A 21 -8.87 6.65 11.00
C ARG A 21 -7.87 5.56 10.61
N TRP A 22 -6.75 5.49 11.30
CA TRP A 22 -5.72 4.46 11.17
C TRP A 22 -5.67 3.54 12.38
N TRP A 23 -5.43 2.25 12.17
CA TRP A 23 -5.12 1.28 13.21
C TRP A 23 -4.33 0.09 12.66
N ILE A 24 -3.83 -0.75 13.57
CA ILE A 24 -3.16 -1.99 13.22
C ILE A 24 -4.05 -3.15 13.65
N GLU A 25 -4.36 -4.04 12.72
CA GLU A 25 -5.07 -5.31 12.96
C GLU A 25 -4.23 -6.46 12.41
N ASN A 26 -3.94 -7.48 13.22
CA ASN A 26 -3.18 -8.64 12.78
C ASN A 26 -1.86 -8.29 12.05
N ASN A 27 -1.16 -7.26 12.54
CA ASN A 27 0.08 -6.74 11.94
C ASN A 27 -0.08 -6.07 10.56
N ILE A 28 -1.31 -5.72 10.18
CA ILE A 28 -1.67 -5.00 8.96
C ILE A 28 -2.13 -3.58 9.34
N GLU A 29 -1.57 -2.58 8.65
CA GLU A 29 -1.98 -1.18 8.80
C GLU A 29 -3.24 -0.91 7.97
N LEU A 30 -4.30 -0.50 8.65
CA LEU A 30 -5.61 -0.22 8.06
C LEU A 30 -5.94 1.26 8.20
N VAL A 31 -6.58 1.81 7.18
CA VAL A 31 -7.09 3.18 7.14
C VAL A 31 -8.55 3.17 6.72
N GLU A 32 -9.41 3.96 7.37
CA GLU A 32 -10.85 4.06 7.06
C GLU A 32 -11.32 5.51 7.14
N CYS A 33 -12.12 5.94 6.17
CA CYS A 33 -12.84 7.22 6.22
C CYS A 33 -14.19 7.05 6.92
N VAL A 34 -14.46 7.95 7.86
CA VAL A 34 -15.71 7.94 8.64
C VAL A 34 -16.91 8.52 7.91
N GLU A 35 -16.66 9.35 6.89
CA GLU A 35 -17.72 10.06 6.16
C GLU A 35 -18.27 9.25 4.98
N CYS A 36 -17.41 8.49 4.31
CA CYS A 36 -17.76 7.80 3.05
C CYS A 36 -17.45 6.29 3.08
N GLU A 37 -17.10 5.78 4.27
CA GLU A 37 -16.81 4.37 4.55
C GLU A 37 -15.72 3.78 3.64
N TYR A 38 -14.84 4.63 3.11
CA TYR A 38 -13.69 4.19 2.33
C TYR A 38 -12.73 3.43 3.25
N GLN A 39 -12.26 2.26 2.85
CA GLN A 39 -11.22 1.50 3.56
C GLN A 39 -10.02 1.26 2.64
N ASP A 40 -8.82 1.36 3.20
CA ASP A 40 -7.56 1.08 2.53
C ASP A 40 -6.63 0.30 3.46
N GLN A 41 -5.80 -0.55 2.87
CA GLN A 41 -4.78 -1.32 3.58
C GLN A 41 -3.41 -0.83 3.12
N ARG A 42 -2.69 -0.14 4.02
CA ARG A 42 -1.31 0.22 3.73
C ARG A 42 -0.45 -1.03 3.88
N LYS A 43 -0.22 -1.71 2.76
CA LYS A 43 0.83 -2.72 2.68
C LYS A 43 2.15 -1.99 2.98
N PRO A 44 3.00 -2.51 3.89
CA PRO A 44 4.32 -1.94 4.10
C PRO A 44 5.03 -1.89 2.75
N GLN A 45 5.61 -0.73 2.44
CA GLN A 45 6.25 -0.44 1.14
C GLN A 45 7.55 -1.25 0.90
N SER A 46 7.77 -2.33 1.67
CA SER A 46 8.84 -3.32 1.50
C SER A 46 8.42 -4.51 0.63
N VAL A 47 7.50 -4.28 -0.30
CA VAL A 47 7.39 -5.08 -1.52
C VAL A 47 7.68 -4.12 -2.65
N GLU A 48 8.96 -3.74 -2.72
CA GLU A 48 9.55 -3.30 -3.95
C GLU A 48 9.10 -4.27 -5.04
N LYS A 49 8.56 -3.69 -6.10
CA LYS A 49 8.30 -4.35 -7.36
C LYS A 49 9.66 -4.91 -7.81
N THR A 50 10.00 -6.13 -7.42
CA THR A 50 11.09 -6.84 -8.08
C THR A 50 10.59 -7.19 -9.47
N GLU A 51 10.78 -6.24 -10.39
CA GLU A 51 10.84 -6.43 -11.84
C GLU A 51 12.07 -7.30 -12.16
N HIS A 52 12.19 -8.48 -11.55
CA HIS A 52 13.21 -9.47 -11.86
C HIS A 52 12.65 -10.47 -12.87
N SER A 53 12.51 -10.01 -14.13
CA SER A 53 12.43 -10.90 -15.29
C SER A 53 13.20 -10.35 -16.51
N GLN A 54 14.17 -9.46 -16.33
CA GLN A 54 15.01 -8.94 -17.43
C GLN A 54 16.37 -9.63 -17.56
N GLN A 55 16.47 -10.95 -17.34
CA GLN A 55 17.75 -11.63 -17.57
C GLN A 55 17.60 -13.10 -17.99
N GLU A 56 16.90 -13.35 -19.11
CA GLU A 56 17.24 -14.52 -19.93
C GLU A 56 18.36 -14.14 -20.90
N MET A 57 19.60 -14.20 -20.43
CA MET A 57 20.76 -14.27 -21.30
C MET A 57 20.79 -15.69 -21.89
N ILE A 58 20.16 -15.89 -23.06
CA ILE A 58 20.29 -17.13 -23.83
C ILE A 58 21.69 -17.13 -24.44
N GLY A 59 22.62 -17.85 -23.79
CA GLY A 59 23.97 -18.06 -24.28
C GLY A 59 23.95 -18.78 -25.63
N ILE A 60 24.37 -18.07 -26.68
CA ILE A 60 24.71 -18.68 -27.97
C ILE A 60 26.02 -19.44 -27.78
N PHE A 61 25.92 -20.75 -27.57
CA PHE A 61 27.05 -21.67 -27.61
C PHE A 61 27.44 -21.89 -29.08
N LYS A 62 28.61 -21.39 -29.50
CA LYS A 62 29.24 -21.75 -30.77
C LYS A 62 30.18 -22.93 -30.54
N PRO A 63 29.90 -24.14 -31.08
CA PRO A 63 30.94 -25.16 -31.25
C PRO A 63 31.73 -24.86 -32.53
N ASP A 64 33.03 -25.19 -32.51
CA ASP A 64 33.91 -25.24 -33.69
C ASP A 64 33.44 -26.30 -34.69
#